data_AF-A0A4Q5WNF4-F1
#
_entry.id   AF-A0A4Q5WNF4-F1
#
_cell.length_a   1.000
_cell.length_b   1.000
_cell.length_c   1.000
_cell.angle_alpha   90.00
_cell.angle_beta   90.00
_cell.angle_gamma   90.00
#
_symmetry.space_group_name_H-M   'P 1'
#
loop_
_entity.id
_entity.type
_entity.pdbx_description
1 polymer ?
#
loop_
_entity_poly.entity_id
_entity_poly.type
_entity_poly.pdbx_seq_one_letter_code
_entity_poly.pdbx_strand_id
1 'polypeptide(L)'
;AAENAGATLVKIFPGNILGPAFISAVKDLFPGMRFLVTGGVEAEAENLASWFRAGVSGVGMGSKLITRALVEAGDSEGLRAATVNALALLEESLV
;
A
#
# COMPACT_ATOMS: atom_id res chain seq x y z
N ALA A 1 15.32 1.15 -16.71
CA ALA A 1 15.98 -0.14 -16.40
C ALA A 1 14.95 -1.24 -16.12
N ALA A 2 14.14 -1.14 -15.05
CA ALA A 2 13.11 -2.14 -14.75
C ALA A 2 12.10 -2.36 -15.89
N GLU A 3 11.56 -1.26 -16.45
CA GLU A 3 10.67 -1.31 -17.62
C GLU A 3 11.35 -1.97 -18.83
N ASN A 4 12.57 -1.56 -19.19
CA ASN A 4 13.35 -2.19 -20.25
C ASN A 4 13.64 -3.67 -20.01
N ALA A 5 13.63 -4.12 -18.75
CA ALA A 5 13.78 -5.52 -18.36
C ALA A 5 12.45 -6.30 -18.39
N GLY A 6 11.35 -5.68 -18.84
CA GLY A 6 10.03 -6.30 -18.95
C GLY A 6 9.21 -6.32 -17.66
N ALA A 7 9.64 -5.60 -16.61
CA ALA A 7 8.82 -5.45 -15.42
C ALA A 7 7.53 -4.68 -15.74
N THR A 8 6.40 -5.12 -15.18
CA THR A 8 5.10 -4.43 -15.30
C THR A 8 4.57 -3.93 -13.97
N LEU A 9 5.29 -4.19 -12.88
CA LEU A 9 5.00 -3.76 -11.52
C LEU A 9 6.33 -3.44 -10.81
N VAL A 10 6.41 -2.26 -10.22
CA VAL A 10 7.55 -1.83 -9.40
C VAL A 10 7.08 -1.51 -8.00
N LYS A 11 7.81 -2.03 -7.00
CA LYS A 11 7.61 -1.67 -5.60
C LYS A 11 8.33 -0.36 -5.29
N ILE A 12 7.62 0.60 -4.73
CA ILE A 12 8.15 1.85 -4.20
C ILE A 12 8.28 1.73 -2.68
N PHE A 13 9.51 1.90 -2.18
CA PHE A 13 9.85 1.83 -0.77
C PHE A 13 11.06 2.72 -0.48
N PRO A 14 11.10 3.47 0.65
CA PRO A 14 10.08 3.57 1.69
C PRO A 14 9.05 4.69 1.40
N GLY A 15 7.77 4.32 1.36
CA GLY A 15 6.66 5.22 1.00
C GLY A 15 6.50 6.41 1.94
N ASN A 16 6.70 6.26 3.24
CA ASN A 16 6.60 7.36 4.21
C ASN A 16 7.61 8.49 3.97
N ILE A 17 8.75 8.20 3.33
CA ILE A 17 9.75 9.23 3.00
C ILE A 17 9.43 9.88 1.66
N LEU A 18 9.02 9.08 0.67
CA LEU A 18 8.76 9.54 -0.69
C LEU A 18 7.40 10.28 -0.80
N GLY A 19 6.41 9.83 -0.05
CA GLY A 19 5.06 10.37 -0.01
C GLY A 19 4.24 10.09 -1.29
N PRO A 20 2.91 10.35 -1.24
CA PRO A 20 2.03 10.18 -2.39
C PRO A 20 2.44 11.04 -3.60
N ALA A 21 2.96 12.26 -3.38
CA ALA A 21 3.39 13.16 -4.45
C ALA A 21 4.47 12.55 -5.36
N PHE A 22 5.38 11.73 -4.81
CA PHE A 22 6.37 11.02 -5.60
C PHE A 22 5.73 9.99 -6.54
N ILE A 23 4.71 9.26 -6.07
CA ILE A 23 3.98 8.31 -6.91
C ILE A 23 3.34 9.02 -8.08
N SER A 24 2.64 10.14 -7.83
CA SER A 24 2.00 10.92 -8.90
C SER A 24 3.01 11.39 -9.94
N ALA A 25 4.15 11.93 -9.50
CA ALA A 25 5.20 12.41 -10.41
C ALA A 25 5.84 11.28 -11.24
N VAL A 26 6.05 10.10 -10.66
CA VAL A 26 6.69 8.98 -11.36
C VAL A 26 5.70 8.27 -12.29
N LYS A 27 4.44 8.14 -11.89
CA LYS A 27 3.41 7.45 -12.69
C LYS A 27 3.27 8.05 -14.08
N ASP A 28 3.28 9.38 -14.18
CA ASP A 28 3.12 10.09 -15.45
C ASP A 28 4.31 9.87 -16.41
N LEU A 29 5.49 9.50 -15.88
CA LEU A 29 6.68 9.21 -16.68
C LEU A 29 6.69 7.77 -17.23
N PHE A 30 5.93 6.86 -16.61
CA PHE A 30 5.93 5.42 -16.93
C PHE A 30 4.50 4.88 -17.10
N PRO A 31 3.78 5.28 -18.17
CA PRO A 31 2.36 4.95 -18.33
C PRO A 31 2.07 3.44 -18.46
N GLY A 32 3.06 2.62 -18.83
CA GLY A 32 2.93 1.16 -18.89
C GLY A 32 3.25 0.42 -17.58
N MET A 33 3.69 1.14 -16.55
CA MET A 33 4.15 0.55 -15.29
C MET A 33 3.09 0.69 -14.20
N ARG A 34 2.91 -0.39 -13.42
CA ARG A 34 2.12 -0.37 -12.18
C ARG A 34 3.02 -0.15 -10.98
N PHE A 35 2.48 0.47 -9.94
CA PHE A 35 3.24 0.76 -8.72
C PHE A 35 2.58 0.17 -7.49
N LEU A 36 3.37 -0.52 -6.67
CA LEU A 36 2.98 -0.99 -5.33
C LEU A 36 3.77 -0.19 -4.31
N VAL A 37 3.12 0.53 -3.39
CA VAL A 37 3.85 1.27 -2.34
C VAL A 37 3.92 0.47 -1.04
N THR A 38 5.02 0.58 -0.30
CA THR A 38 5.16 0.03 1.06
C THR A 38 5.96 0.98 1.95
N GLY A 39 5.66 0.97 3.25
CA GLY A 39 6.24 1.87 4.24
C GLY A 39 5.38 3.12 4.38
N GLY A 40 4.84 3.37 5.58
CA GLY A 40 3.89 4.47 5.81
C GLY A 40 2.46 4.20 5.33
N VAL A 41 2.13 2.97 4.94
CA VAL A 41 0.75 2.56 4.63
C VAL A 41 0.08 2.14 5.94
N GLU A 42 -1.01 2.80 6.26
CA GLU A 42 -1.79 2.60 7.49
C GLU A 42 -3.21 2.14 7.13
N ALA A 43 -3.82 1.33 8.00
CA ALA A 43 -5.20 0.87 7.84
C ALA A 43 -6.20 1.96 8.28
N GLU A 44 -6.07 3.13 7.65
CA GLU A 44 -6.91 4.31 7.85
C GLU A 44 -7.40 4.79 6.48
N ALA A 45 -8.69 5.10 6.36
CA ALA A 45 -9.32 5.41 5.07
C ALA A 45 -8.57 6.51 4.29
N GLU A 46 -8.24 7.63 4.93
CA GLU A 46 -7.57 8.75 4.25
C GLU A 46 -6.13 8.42 3.84
N ASN A 47 -5.41 7.63 4.64
CA ASN A 47 -4.07 7.17 4.27
C ASN A 47 -4.15 6.32 3.00
N LEU A 48 -5.03 5.32 2.97
CA LEU A 48 -5.24 4.45 1.82
C LEU A 48 -5.69 5.23 0.58
N ALA A 49 -6.74 6.04 0.72
CA ALA A 49 -7.27 6.87 -0.34
C ALA A 49 -6.20 7.80 -0.93
N SER A 50 -5.32 8.38 -0.10
CA SER A 50 -4.22 9.22 -0.59
C SER A 50 -3.26 8.48 -1.52
N TRP A 51 -2.94 7.21 -1.23
CA TRP A 51 -2.07 6.39 -2.08
C TRP A 51 -2.74 6.02 -3.40
N PHE A 52 -4.02 5.61 -3.36
CA PHE A 52 -4.77 5.26 -4.57
C PHE A 52 -5.03 6.47 -5.45
N ARG A 53 -5.38 7.64 -4.88
CA ARG A 53 -5.48 8.91 -5.63
C ARG A 53 -4.15 9.30 -6.28
N ALA A 54 -3.03 9.02 -5.61
CA ALA A 54 -1.71 9.24 -6.19
C ALA A 54 -1.39 8.28 -7.35
N GLY A 55 -2.14 7.20 -7.50
CA GLY A 55 -2.12 6.31 -8.66
C GLY A 55 -1.38 4.99 -8.44
N VAL A 56 -1.19 4.55 -7.19
CA VAL A 56 -0.71 3.19 -6.95
C VAL A 56 -1.72 2.16 -7.46
N SER A 57 -1.22 1.03 -7.94
CA SER A 57 -2.04 -0.15 -8.25
C SER A 57 -2.23 -1.06 -7.03
N GLY A 58 -1.51 -0.79 -5.95
CA GLY A 58 -1.69 -1.48 -4.68
C GLY A 58 -0.86 -0.88 -3.57
N VAL A 59 -1.14 -1.33 -2.36
CA VAL A 59 -0.41 -0.95 -1.15
C VAL A 59 0.04 -2.21 -0.39
N GLY A 60 1.19 -2.12 0.26
CA GLY A 60 1.71 -3.14 1.16
C GLY A 60 1.69 -2.63 2.60
N MET A 61 0.95 -3.31 3.47
CA MET A 61 0.90 -3.03 4.90
C MET A 61 1.82 -3.98 5.65
N GLY A 62 2.60 -3.44 6.58
CA GLY A 62 3.52 -4.21 7.42
C GLY A 62 3.03 -4.31 8.85
N SER A 63 3.88 -3.88 9.79
CA SER A 63 3.63 -3.90 11.24
C SER A 63 2.39 -3.12 11.71
N LYS A 64 1.81 -2.30 10.84
CA LYS A 64 0.55 -1.58 11.07
C LYS A 64 -0.69 -2.48 10.93
N LEU A 65 -0.59 -3.58 10.18
CA LEU A 65 -1.65 -4.59 10.04
C LEU A 65 -1.30 -5.86 10.83
N ILE A 66 -0.09 -6.38 10.63
CA ILE A 66 0.42 -7.56 11.32
C ILE A 66 1.28 -7.08 12.49
N THR A 67 0.64 -6.71 13.60
CA THR A 67 1.35 -6.17 14.76
C THR A 67 2.11 -7.25 15.50
N ARG A 68 3.22 -6.86 16.15
CA ARG A 68 4.02 -7.77 16.97
C ARG A 68 3.19 -8.38 18.11
N ALA A 69 2.30 -7.60 18.72
CA ALA A 69 1.43 -8.06 19.81
C ALA A 69 0.50 -9.19 19.37
N LEU A 70 -0.13 -9.06 18.19
CA LEU A 70 -0.99 -10.11 17.64
C LEU A 70 -0.22 -11.40 17.35
N VAL A 71 0.99 -11.27 16.79
CA VAL A 71 1.84 -12.42 16.48
C VAL A 71 2.33 -13.12 17.75
N GLU A 72 2.81 -12.36 18.74
CA GLU A 72 3.30 -12.92 20.02
C GLU A 72 2.18 -13.57 20.83
N ALA A 73 0.95 -13.06 20.74
CA ALA A 73 -0.23 -13.65 21.37
C ALA A 73 -0.79 -14.87 20.62
N GLY A 74 -0.32 -15.18 19.41
CA GLY A 74 -0.94 -16.19 18.55
C GLY A 74 -2.38 -15.84 18.16
N ASP A 75 -2.74 -14.56 18.19
CA ASP A 75 -4.11 -14.07 18.05
C ASP A 75 -4.55 -14.07 16.58
N SER A 76 -4.97 -15.25 16.13
CA SER A 76 -5.43 -15.47 14.77
C SER A 76 -6.78 -14.77 14.49
N GLU A 77 -7.62 -14.61 15.50
CA GLU A 77 -8.90 -13.91 15.36
C GLU A 77 -8.68 -12.40 15.22
N GLY A 78 -7.79 -11.81 16.02
CA GLY A 78 -7.39 -10.42 15.91
C GLY A 78 -6.73 -10.09 14.56
N LEU A 79 -5.86 -10.98 14.05
CA LEU A 79 -5.30 -10.84 12.70
C LEU A 79 -6.38 -10.88 11.61
N ARG A 80 -7.33 -11.81 11.73
CA ARG A 80 -8.47 -11.91 10.80
C ARG A 80 -9.32 -10.63 10.85
N ALA A 81 -9.66 -10.14 12.05
CA ALA A 81 -10.46 -8.93 12.22
C ALA A 81 -9.77 -7.71 11.63
N ALA A 82 -8.47 -7.52 11.91
CA ALA A 82 -7.68 -6.43 11.36
C ALA A 82 -7.61 -6.49 9.82
N THR A 83 -7.46 -7.69 9.25
CA THR A 83 -7.42 -7.90 7.79
C THR A 83 -8.77 -7.59 7.14
N VAL A 84 -9.88 -8.05 7.73
CA VAL A 84 -11.23 -7.74 7.23
C VAL A 84 -11.49 -6.24 7.28
N ASN A 85 -11.12 -5.56 8.37
CA ASN A 85 -11.25 -4.11 8.48
C ASN A 85 -10.44 -3.37 7.41
N ALA A 86 -9.19 -3.79 7.17
CA ALA A 86 -8.36 -3.18 6.12
C ALA A 86 -8.97 -3.36 4.71
N LEU A 87 -9.59 -4.51 4.44
CA LEU A 87 -10.29 -4.74 3.16
C LEU A 87 -11.53 -3.85 3.02
N ALA A 88 -12.34 -3.72 4.07
CA ALA A 88 -13.51 -2.84 4.06
C ALA A 88 -13.13 -1.37 3.81
N LEU A 89 -12.08 -0.89 4.47
CA LEU A 89 -11.55 0.47 4.25
C LEU A 89 -11.06 0.68 2.81
N LEU A 90 -10.46 -0.35 2.19
CA LEU A 90 -10.05 -0.29 0.79
C LEU A 90 -11.25 -0.17 -0.15
N GLU A 91 -12.32 -0.94 0.10
CA GLU A 91 -13.55 -0.84 -0.69
C GLU A 91 -14.16 0.56 -0.61
N GLU A 92 -14.22 1.14 0.59
CA GLU A 92 -14.71 2.52 0.80
C GLU A 92 -13.81 3.58 0.15
N SER A 93 -12.49 3.36 0.13
CA SER A 93 -11.51 4.32 -0.41
C SER A 93 -11.41 4.32 -1.94
N LEU A 94 -11.99 3.31 -2.60
CA LEU A 94 -11.95 3.12 -4.06
C LEU A 94 -13.25 3.54 -4.76
N VAL A 95 -14.27 3.94 -4.00
CA VAL A 95 -15.54 4.53 -4.47
C VAL A 95 -15.42 6.05 -4.48
#